data_AF-A0AAJ6YMZ1-F1
#
_entry.id   AF-A0AAJ6YMZ1-F1
#
_cell.length_a   1.000
_cell.length_b   1.000
_cell.length_c   1.000
_cell.angle_alpha   90.00
_cell.angle_beta   90.00
_cell.angle_gamma   90.00
#
_symmetry.space_group_name_H-M   'P 1'
#
loop_
_entity.id
_entity.type
_entity.pdbx_description
1 polymer ?
#
loop_
_entity_poly.entity_id
_entity_poly.type
_entity_poly.pdbx_seq_one_letter_code
_entity_poly.pdbx_strand_id
1 'polypeptide(L)'
;MWKVLQSRELKLLVINTPQNIFQEMIEWTEKGMIWKFPINNEQDMEEEEKIHFSEHIFLEHNLKHWCPEKGPLRHFMELVCIGLSKNPYMSVNEKIEHIAWYRNYFEDKREMLKDYKLFNTEAN
;
A
#
# COMPACT_ATOMS: atom_id res chain seq x y z
N MET A 1 -18.05 -7.48 -26.67
CA MET A 1 -19.06 -8.38 -26.06
C MET A 1 -19.25 -9.66 -26.87
N TRP A 2 -19.82 -9.62 -28.09
CA TRP A 2 -20.12 -10.82 -28.90
C TRP A 2 -18.93 -11.73 -29.22
N LYS A 3 -17.76 -11.17 -29.56
CA LYS A 3 -16.55 -11.96 -29.86
C LYS A 3 -16.07 -12.80 -28.66
N VAL A 4 -16.23 -12.29 -27.44
CA VAL A 4 -15.83 -13.00 -26.21
C VAL A 4 -16.76 -14.18 -25.95
N LEU A 5 -18.08 -13.98 -26.13
CA LEU A 5 -19.09 -15.03 -25.99
C LEU A 5 -18.88 -16.16 -27.02
N GLN A 6 -18.67 -15.81 -28.29
CA GLN A 6 -18.39 -16.78 -29.35
C GLN A 6 -17.10 -17.58 -29.09
N SER A 7 -16.05 -16.92 -28.58
CA SER A 7 -14.79 -17.59 -28.21
C SER A 7 -14.98 -18.57 -27.05
N ARG A 8 -15.85 -18.24 -26.10
CA ARG A 8 -16.19 -19.11 -24.98
C ARG A 8 -17.00 -20.33 -25.43
N GLU A 9 -17.99 -20.15 -26.29
CA GLU A 9 -18.77 -21.26 -26.86
C GLU A 9 -17.90 -22.22 -27.66
N LEU A 10 -16.98 -21.70 -28.49
CA LEU A 10 -15.99 -22.52 -29.19
C LEU A 10 -15.11 -23.34 -28.24
N LYS A 11 -14.66 -22.75 -27.12
CA LYS A 11 -13.90 -23.48 -26.10
C LYS A 11 -14.74 -24.59 -25.45
N LEU A 12 -15.99 -24.32 -25.09
CA LEU A 12 -16.89 -25.32 -24.48
C LEU A 12 -17.19 -26.51 -25.40
N LEU A 13 -17.25 -26.29 -26.72
CA LEU A 13 -17.39 -27.37 -27.70
C LEU A 13 -16.16 -28.28 -27.80
N VAL A 14 -15.00 -27.81 -27.34
CA VAL A 14 -13.70 -28.53 -27.37
C VAL A 14 -13.34 -29.14 -26.01
N ILE A 15 -13.93 -28.67 -24.91
CA ILE A 15 -13.67 -29.19 -23.56
C ILE A 15 -14.27 -30.59 -23.41
N ASN A 16 -13.39 -31.60 -23.48
CA ASN A 16 -13.68 -32.96 -23.02
C ASN A 16 -13.40 -33.09 -21.52
N THR A 17 -13.98 -34.10 -20.86
CA THR A 17 -13.59 -34.47 -19.50
C THR A 17 -12.08 -34.74 -19.44
N PRO A 18 -11.39 -34.33 -18.37
CA PRO A 18 -9.95 -34.50 -18.27
C PRO A 18 -9.58 -35.98 -18.41
N GLN A 19 -8.68 -36.29 -19.34
CA GLN A 19 -8.28 -37.67 -19.62
C GLN A 19 -7.18 -38.16 -18.69
N ASN A 20 -6.48 -37.24 -18.04
CA ASN A 20 -5.35 -37.50 -17.16
C ASN A 20 -5.30 -36.45 -16.03
N ILE A 21 -4.66 -36.81 -14.92
CA ILE A 21 -4.42 -35.98 -13.74
C ILE A 21 -3.68 -34.68 -14.13
N PHE A 22 -2.74 -34.73 -15.08
CA PHE A 22 -2.07 -33.51 -15.55
C PHE A 22 -3.03 -32.49 -16.17
N GLN A 23 -4.05 -32.95 -16.91
CA GLN A 23 -5.05 -32.07 -17.49
C GLN A 23 -5.94 -31.47 -16.40
N GLU A 24 -6.31 -32.27 -15.40
CA GLU A 24 -7.05 -31.78 -14.23
C GLU A 24 -6.25 -30.74 -13.44
N MET A 25 -4.93 -30.95 -13.23
CA MET A 25 -4.06 -29.96 -12.61
C MET A 25 -3.95 -28.67 -13.42
N ILE A 26 -3.88 -28.76 -14.76
CA ILE A 26 -3.90 -27.57 -15.63
C ILE A 26 -5.21 -26.80 -15.45
N GLU A 27 -6.36 -27.49 -15.50
CA GLU A 27 -7.66 -26.84 -15.27
C GLU A 27 -7.77 -26.21 -13.88
N TRP A 28 -7.27 -26.88 -12.84
CA TRP A 28 -7.29 -26.34 -11.49
C TRP A 28 -6.34 -25.14 -11.33
N THR A 29 -5.23 -25.12 -12.05
CA THR A 29 -4.31 -23.98 -12.10
C THR A 29 -4.96 -22.80 -12.83
N GLU A 30 -5.63 -23.02 -13.97
CA GLU A 30 -6.38 -21.98 -14.70
C GLU A 30 -7.54 -21.41 -13.87
N LYS A 31 -8.19 -22.24 -13.05
CA LYS A 31 -9.24 -21.84 -12.11
C LYS A 31 -8.71 -21.17 -10.84
N GLY A 32 -7.39 -21.16 -10.60
CA GLY A 32 -6.76 -20.59 -9.41
C GLY A 32 -6.92 -21.43 -8.13
N MET A 33 -7.25 -22.72 -8.24
CA MET A 33 -7.39 -23.63 -7.09
C MET A 33 -6.06 -24.21 -6.61
N ILE A 34 -5.06 -24.30 -7.50
CA ILE A 34 -3.69 -24.73 -7.18
C ILE A 34 -2.77 -23.51 -7.20
N TRP A 35 -1.74 -23.53 -6.34
CA TRP A 35 -0.65 -22.56 -6.39
C TRP A 35 0.08 -22.57 -7.72
N LYS A 36 0.48 -21.39 -8.18
CA LYS A 36 1.28 -21.26 -9.41
C LYS A 36 2.71 -21.69 -9.10
N PHE A 37 3.33 -22.48 -9.97
CA PHE A 37 4.72 -22.92 -9.82
C PHE A 37 5.66 -22.14 -10.76
N PRO A 38 6.90 -21.83 -10.34
CA PRO A 38 7.47 -22.07 -9.00
C PRO A 38 6.77 -21.25 -7.91
N ILE A 39 6.71 -21.80 -6.70
CA ILE A 39 6.00 -21.16 -5.58
C ILE A 39 6.65 -19.81 -5.28
N ASN A 40 5.86 -18.74 -5.31
CA ASN A 40 6.23 -17.41 -4.86
C ASN A 40 5.35 -17.04 -3.66
N ASN A 41 5.96 -16.64 -2.54
CA ASN A 41 5.24 -16.29 -1.31
C ASN A 41 4.43 -14.99 -1.44
N GLU A 42 4.79 -14.13 -2.40
CA GLU A 42 4.11 -12.87 -2.68
C GLU A 42 3.08 -13.01 -3.81
N GLN A 43 2.65 -14.26 -4.09
CA GLN A 43 1.57 -14.51 -5.06
C GLN A 43 0.33 -13.70 -4.71
N ASP A 44 -0.20 -13.04 -5.75
CA ASP A 44 -1.40 -12.23 -5.69
C ASP A 44 -1.27 -10.90 -4.89
N MET A 45 -0.05 -10.46 -4.54
CA MET A 45 0.26 -9.12 -3.98
C MET A 45 0.62 -8.07 -5.05
N GLU A 46 -0.17 -8.00 -6.14
CA GLU A 46 0.19 -7.22 -7.34
C GLU A 46 0.18 -5.69 -7.16
N GLU A 47 -0.52 -5.17 -6.15
CA GLU A 47 -0.63 -3.72 -5.92
C GLU A 47 0.65 -3.16 -5.30
N GLU A 48 1.16 -3.81 -4.25
CA GLU A 48 2.39 -3.41 -3.55
C GLU A 48 3.65 -3.75 -4.34
N GLU A 49 3.64 -4.80 -5.17
CA GLU A 49 4.78 -5.16 -6.05
C GLU A 49 5.13 -4.01 -7.02
N LYS A 50 4.15 -3.21 -7.42
CA LYS A 50 4.35 -2.06 -8.33
C LYS A 50 4.97 -0.86 -7.64
N ILE A 51 4.94 -0.82 -6.30
CA ILE A 51 5.41 0.31 -5.52
C ILE A 51 6.91 0.18 -5.28
N HIS A 52 7.65 1.25 -5.59
CA HIS A 52 9.08 1.29 -5.33
C HIS A 52 9.36 1.47 -3.84
N PHE A 53 10.37 0.78 -3.30
CA PHE A 53 10.71 0.80 -1.88
C PHE A 53 10.91 2.23 -1.31
N SER A 54 11.38 3.16 -2.14
CA SER A 54 11.55 4.58 -1.78
C SER A 54 10.29 5.21 -1.21
N GLU A 55 9.11 4.82 -1.68
CA GLU A 55 7.83 5.35 -1.22
C GLU A 55 7.49 4.89 0.21
N HIS A 56 7.92 3.68 0.60
CA HIS A 56 7.75 3.20 1.98
C HIS A 56 8.77 3.80 2.94
N ILE A 57 9.97 4.14 2.46
CA ILE A 57 11.08 4.59 3.32
C ILE A 57 11.06 6.11 3.50
N PHE A 58 10.95 6.87 2.42
CA PHE A 58 11.16 8.31 2.43
C PHE A 58 9.87 9.09 2.63
N LEU A 59 9.21 8.93 3.78
CA LEU A 59 7.92 9.55 4.07
C LEU A 59 7.98 11.06 4.39
N GLU A 60 9.17 11.61 4.57
CA GLU A 60 9.39 13.00 5.00
C GLU A 60 8.82 14.05 4.02
N HIS A 61 8.64 13.68 2.74
CA HIS A 61 8.03 14.57 1.75
C HIS A 61 6.60 14.96 2.13
N ASN A 62 5.87 14.07 2.81
CA ASN A 62 4.49 14.31 3.26
C ASN A 62 4.39 15.31 4.43
N LEU A 63 5.51 15.67 5.07
CA LEU A 63 5.53 16.60 6.20
C LEU A 63 5.67 18.07 5.77
N LYS A 64 6.21 18.34 4.57
CA LYS A 64 6.64 19.69 4.13
C LYS A 64 5.53 20.74 4.13
N HIS A 65 4.27 20.34 3.97
CA HIS A 65 3.16 21.28 3.79
C HIS A 65 2.57 21.83 5.09
N TRP A 66 2.80 21.18 6.24
CA TRP A 66 2.10 21.51 7.48
C TRP A 66 2.97 21.44 8.74
N CYS A 67 4.04 20.64 8.74
CA CYS A 67 4.94 20.52 9.88
C CYS A 67 6.03 21.59 9.82
N PRO A 68 6.32 22.31 10.93
CA PRO A 68 7.48 23.20 11.02
C PRO A 68 8.80 22.49 10.69
N GLU A 69 9.77 23.21 10.12
CA GLU A 69 11.10 22.64 9.81
C GLU A 69 11.96 22.36 11.04
N LYS A 70 11.68 23.06 12.15
CA LYS A 70 12.40 22.95 13.41
C LYS A 70 11.42 22.91 14.57
N GLY A 71 11.80 22.21 15.63
CA GLY A 71 11.06 22.16 16.89
C GLY A 71 10.66 20.75 17.33
N PRO A 72 10.05 20.63 18.51
CA PRO A 72 9.66 19.33 19.08
C PRO A 72 8.59 18.60 18.26
N LEU A 73 7.69 19.33 17.60
CA LEU A 73 6.69 18.74 16.69
C LEU A 73 7.38 18.06 15.50
N ARG A 74 8.41 18.70 14.94
CA ARG A 74 9.20 18.12 13.85
C ARG A 74 9.90 16.85 14.30
N HIS A 75 10.55 16.89 15.46
CA HIS A 75 11.25 15.74 16.01
C HIS A 75 10.30 14.56 16.29
N PHE A 76 9.10 14.84 16.81
CA PHE A 76 8.08 13.82 16.99
C PHE A 76 7.63 13.20 15.65
N MET A 77 7.34 14.03 14.65
CA MET A 77 6.91 13.54 13.33
C MET A 77 8.02 12.78 12.60
N GLU A 78 9.29 13.13 12.80
CA GLU A 78 10.43 12.36 12.29
C GLU A 78 10.47 10.95 12.89
N LEU A 79 10.23 10.82 14.20
CA LEU A 79 10.13 9.51 14.85
C LEU A 79 8.94 8.70 14.32
N VAL A 80 7.80 9.34 14.08
CA VAL A 80 6.64 8.69 13.46
C VAL A 80 6.99 8.18 12.06
N CYS A 81 7.63 9.01 11.22
CA CYS A 81 8.09 8.59 9.89
C CYS A 81 9.10 7.44 9.95
N ILE A 82 10.04 7.45 10.90
CA ILE A 82 10.99 6.34 11.11
C ILE A 82 10.27 5.06 11.57
N GLY A 83 9.22 5.18 12.38
CA GLY A 83 8.40 4.04 12.79
C GLY A 83 7.63 3.44 11.61
N LEU A 84 6.99 4.29 10.80
CA LEU A 84 6.23 3.89 9.62
C LEU A 84 7.13 3.30 8.53
N SER A 85 8.35 3.81 8.34
CA SER A 85 9.28 3.27 7.34
C SER A 85 9.75 1.86 7.66
N LYS A 86 9.85 1.52 8.95
CA LYS A 86 10.21 0.18 9.42
C LYS A 86 9.04 -0.80 9.45
N ASN A 87 7.81 -0.38 9.14
CA ASN A 87 6.65 -1.24 9.15
C ASN A 87 6.43 -1.93 7.78
N PRO A 88 6.58 -3.27 7.69
CA PRO A 88 6.32 -4.03 6.47
C PRO A 88 4.85 -4.41 6.28
N TYR A 89 4.00 -4.21 7.30
CA TYR A 89 2.60 -4.65 7.30
C TYR A 89 1.62 -3.55 6.87
N MET A 90 2.12 -2.37 6.48
CA MET A 90 1.31 -1.25 6.04
C MET A 90 1.67 -0.84 4.62
N SER A 91 0.63 -0.64 3.81
CA SER A 91 0.71 -0.03 2.49
C SER A 91 1.18 1.42 2.56
N VAL A 92 1.64 1.97 1.43
CA VAL A 92 2.00 3.40 1.36
C VAL A 92 0.80 4.29 1.68
N ASN A 93 -0.39 3.93 1.19
CA ASN A 93 -1.60 4.71 1.40
C ASN A 93 -1.96 4.80 2.89
N GLU A 94 -1.93 3.68 3.61
CA GLU A 94 -2.18 3.66 5.06
C GLU A 94 -1.16 4.52 5.82
N LYS A 95 0.12 4.49 5.41
CA LYS A 95 1.16 5.35 6.03
C LYS A 95 0.87 6.84 5.80
N ILE A 96 0.44 7.22 4.60
CA ILE A 96 0.08 8.60 4.27
C ILE A 96 -1.16 9.04 5.07
N GLU A 97 -2.18 8.18 5.16
CA GLU A 97 -3.37 8.44 5.96
C GLU A 97 -3.05 8.62 7.45
N HIS A 98 -2.13 7.81 7.98
CA HIS A 98 -1.64 7.98 9.35
C HIS A 98 -0.97 9.34 9.58
N ILE A 99 -0.16 9.82 8.62
CA ILE A 99 0.46 11.14 8.70
C ILE A 99 -0.60 12.24 8.59
N ALA A 100 -1.60 12.08 7.72
CA ALA A 100 -2.70 13.02 7.57
C ALA A 100 -3.57 13.11 8.83
N TRP A 101 -3.75 12.00 9.55
CA TRP A 101 -4.43 12.00 10.85
C TRP A 101 -3.72 12.90 11.86
N TYR A 102 -2.39 12.82 11.97
CA TYR A 102 -1.61 13.69 12.85
C TYR A 102 -1.77 15.17 12.48
N ARG A 103 -1.75 15.48 11.19
CA ARG A 103 -2.00 16.85 10.71
C ARG A 103 -3.32 17.40 11.25
N ASN A 104 -4.41 16.67 11.05
CA ASN A 104 -5.75 17.09 11.49
C ASN A 104 -5.80 17.20 13.03
N TYR A 105 -5.21 16.25 13.75
CA TYR A 105 -5.16 16.27 15.21
C TYR A 105 -4.44 17.53 15.75
N PHE A 106 -3.30 17.90 15.17
CA PHE A 106 -2.56 19.09 15.59
C PHE A 106 -3.26 20.39 15.17
N GLU A 107 -4.00 20.37 14.07
CA GLU A 107 -4.82 21.50 13.62
C GLU A 107 -6.00 21.75 14.58
N ASP A 108 -6.71 20.71 14.99
CA ASP A 108 -7.80 20.78 15.98
C ASP A 108 -7.31 21.26 17.37
N LYS A 109 -6.09 20.88 17.75
CA LYS A 109 -5.48 21.25 19.03
C LYS A 109 -4.63 22.51 18.97
N ARG A 110 -4.64 23.22 17.83
CA ARG A 110 -3.77 24.38 17.61
C ARG A 110 -3.93 25.46 18.69
N GLU A 111 -5.14 25.70 19.17
CA GLU A 111 -5.38 26.69 20.24
C GLU A 111 -4.68 26.33 21.55
N MET A 112 -4.76 25.06 21.98
CA MET A 112 -4.07 24.60 23.19
C MET A 112 -2.54 24.62 23.04
N LEU A 113 -2.06 24.38 21.82
CA LEU A 113 -0.63 24.27 21.52
C LEU A 113 0.05 25.64 21.32
N LYS A 114 -0.72 26.72 21.17
CA LYS A 114 -0.20 28.11 21.13
C LYS A 114 0.55 28.45 22.42
N ASP A 115 0.04 27.99 23.56
CA ASP A 115 0.63 28.26 24.88
C ASP A 115 2.05 27.69 25.02
N TYR A 116 2.34 26.62 24.28
CA TYR A 116 3.62 25.92 24.30
C TYR A 116 4.60 26.39 23.21
N LYS A 117 4.24 27.43 22.42
CA LYS A 117 5.06 27.99 21.32
C LYS A 117 5.56 26.95 20.30
N LEU A 118 4.80 25.88 20.08
CA LEU A 118 5.23 24.74 19.26
C LEU A 118 5.26 25.02 17.75
N PHE A 119 4.56 26.07 17.31
CA PHE A 119 4.41 26.41 15.89
C PHE A 119 5.25 27.62 15.44
N ASN A 120 5.94 28.31 16.36
CA ASN A 120 6.77 29.47 16.06
C ASN A 120 8.10 29.38 16.80
N THR A 121 9.17 29.06 16.08
CA THR A 121 10.46 29.71 16.31
C THR A 121 10.58 30.80 15.26
N GLU A 122 10.38 32.04 15.68
CA GLU A 122 10.89 33.19 14.96
C GLU A 122 12.36 32.91 14.66
N ALA A 123 12.69 32.84 13.36
CA ALA A 123 14.05 32.89 12.90
C ALA A 123 14.58 34.30 13.23
N ASN A 124 15.31 34.41 14.34
CA ASN A 124 16.35 35.42 14.50
C ASN A 124 17.66 34.85 13.93
#